data_AF-A0A840ZL66-F1
#
_entry.id   AF-A0A840ZL66-F1
#
_cell.length_a   1.000
_cell.length_b   1.000
_cell.length_c   1.000
_cell.angle_alpha   90.00
_cell.angle_beta   90.00
_cell.angle_gamma   90.00
#
_symmetry.space_group_name_H-M   'P 1'
#
loop_
_entity.id
_entity.type
_entity.pdbx_description
1 polymer ?
#
loop_
_entity_poly.entity_id
_entity_poly.type
_entity_poly.pdbx_seq_one_letter_code
_entity_poly.pdbx_strand_id
1 'polypeptide(L)'
;MYPPDITERNAWPGPCFSESGGKNEACNEENYVFAAIGSVASGWEFEEPEWRRVNQPRLNEDQIGLFAIWNVAGQIENGGITQVFYNSFGELAEDALQGARRFGLNRLADILEEAYDRFARPVPIDREERWRLLEKMAGMQPHDSEDMEAVSEIFKKCSKVFDDLDDRYFDLLNESGESILITLARIIEARKGSFFKE
;
A
#
# COMPACT_ATOMS: atom_id res chain seq x y z
N MET A 1 15.03 13.94 -18.90
CA MET A 1 15.71 12.85 -18.16
C MET A 1 14.75 11.69 -18.23
N TYR A 2 15.11 10.58 -18.89
CA TYR A 2 14.27 9.39 -18.88
C TYR A 2 14.15 8.90 -17.43
N PRO A 3 12.99 8.36 -17.00
CA PRO A 3 12.91 7.74 -15.69
C PRO A 3 14.03 6.68 -15.60
N PRO A 4 14.68 6.54 -14.43
CA PRO A 4 15.68 5.51 -14.24
C PRO A 4 15.10 4.15 -14.63
N ASP A 5 15.94 3.26 -15.14
CA ASP A 5 15.51 1.90 -15.46
C ASP A 5 14.90 1.27 -14.22
N ILE A 6 13.58 1.06 -14.24
CA ILE A 6 12.82 0.57 -13.10
C ILE A 6 13.27 -0.82 -12.63
N THR A 7 13.98 -1.55 -13.51
CA THR A 7 14.50 -2.90 -13.29
C THR A 7 15.87 -2.90 -12.63
N GLU A 8 16.57 -1.76 -12.66
CA GLU A 8 17.81 -1.61 -11.92
C GLU A 8 17.52 -1.48 -10.42
N ARG A 9 18.10 -2.38 -9.63
CA ARG A 9 18.08 -2.29 -8.16
C ARG A 9 18.79 -1.01 -7.72
N ASN A 10 18.29 -0.38 -6.66
CA ASN A 10 18.87 0.87 -6.15
C ASN A 10 20.22 0.61 -5.44
N ALA A 11 21.00 1.66 -5.21
CA ALA A 11 22.20 1.58 -4.39
C ALA A 11 21.81 1.45 -2.91
N TRP A 12 22.50 0.59 -2.16
CA TRP A 12 22.25 0.43 -0.73
C TRP A 12 22.62 1.71 0.05
N PRO A 13 21.68 2.31 0.81
CA PRO A 13 21.94 3.55 1.54
C PRO A 13 22.68 3.35 2.87
N GLY A 14 23.09 2.12 3.20
CA GLY A 14 23.63 1.77 4.53
C GLY A 14 22.56 1.18 5.45
N PRO A 15 22.93 0.60 6.60
CA PRO A 15 21.98 -0.09 7.45
C PRO A 15 21.09 0.87 8.25
N CYS A 16 19.80 0.54 8.33
CA CYS A 16 18.82 1.25 9.14
C CYS A 16 18.76 0.75 10.59
N PHE A 17 19.23 -0.49 10.83
CA PHE A 17 19.29 -1.09 12.17
C PHE A 17 20.70 -1.60 12.47
N SER A 18 21.12 -1.50 13.73
CA SER A 18 22.38 -2.07 14.22
C SER A 18 22.32 -3.60 14.26
N GLU A 19 23.48 -4.24 14.43
CA GLU A 19 23.55 -5.69 14.68
C GLU A 19 22.78 -6.13 15.93
N SER A 20 22.64 -5.23 16.92
CA SER A 20 21.84 -5.44 18.13
C SER A 20 20.34 -5.20 17.93
N GLY A 21 19.89 -4.86 16.71
CA GLY A 21 18.50 -4.64 16.34
C GLY A 21 17.95 -3.25 16.68
N GLY A 22 18.76 -2.38 17.26
CA GLY A 22 18.42 -0.99 17.56
C GLY A 22 18.37 -0.13 16.29
N LYS A 23 17.41 0.79 16.20
CA LYS A 23 17.32 1.72 15.08
C LYS A 23 18.56 2.63 15.05
N ASN A 24 19.16 2.81 13.87
CA ASN A 24 20.19 3.80 13.64
C ASN A 24 19.55 5.20 13.61
N GLU A 25 19.94 6.11 14.49
CA GLU A 25 19.38 7.47 14.57
C GLU A 25 19.59 8.28 13.28
N ALA A 26 20.63 7.95 12.50
CA ALA A 26 20.87 8.57 11.20
C ALA A 26 19.94 8.04 10.09
N CYS A 27 19.25 6.92 10.32
CA CYS A 27 18.28 6.38 9.37
C CYS A 27 16.94 7.12 9.48
N ASN A 28 16.53 7.74 8.38
CA ASN A 28 15.16 8.16 8.16
C ASN A 28 14.43 7.04 7.40
N GLU A 29 13.40 6.45 8.03
CA GLU A 29 12.71 5.28 7.51
C GLU A 29 11.99 5.56 6.20
N GLU A 30 11.37 6.72 6.06
CA GLU A 30 10.69 7.10 4.82
C GLU A 30 11.66 7.14 3.64
N ASN A 31 12.81 7.82 3.80
CA ASN A 31 13.86 7.85 2.79
C ASN A 31 14.45 6.46 2.53
N TYR A 32 14.50 5.60 3.55
CA TYR A 32 15.04 4.26 3.43
C TYR A 32 14.10 3.33 2.66
N VAL A 33 12.79 3.36 2.95
CA VAL A 33 11.78 2.67 2.14
C VAL A 33 11.77 3.26 0.73
N PHE A 34 11.87 4.59 0.59
CA PHE A 34 11.94 5.23 -0.74
C PHE A 34 13.17 4.77 -1.51
N ALA A 35 14.32 4.59 -0.87
CA ALA A 35 15.51 4.06 -1.52
C ALA A 35 15.30 2.62 -2.01
N ALA A 36 14.50 1.81 -1.33
CA ALA A 36 14.21 0.44 -1.75
C ALA A 36 13.28 0.37 -2.97
N ILE A 37 12.30 1.28 -3.07
CA ILE A 37 11.28 1.27 -4.13
C ILE A 37 11.36 2.45 -5.11
N GLY A 38 12.38 3.31 -5.00
CA GLY A 38 12.41 4.61 -5.69
C GLY A 38 12.35 4.48 -7.21
N SER A 39 12.92 3.40 -7.76
CA SER A 39 12.83 3.06 -9.18
C SER A 39 11.39 2.67 -9.57
N VAL A 40 10.69 1.90 -8.74
CA VAL A 40 9.26 1.60 -8.91
C VAL A 40 8.43 2.88 -8.83
N ALA A 41 8.62 3.68 -7.78
CA ALA A 41 7.85 4.89 -7.53
C ALA A 41 8.05 5.97 -8.60
N SER A 42 9.28 6.13 -9.11
CA SER A 42 9.58 7.08 -10.20
C SER A 42 9.00 6.66 -11.54
N GLY A 43 8.81 5.36 -11.72
CA GLY A 43 8.23 4.81 -12.94
C GLY A 43 6.71 4.75 -12.90
N TRP A 44 6.11 4.55 -11.72
CA TRP A 44 4.68 4.22 -11.59
C TRP A 44 3.78 5.31 -12.17
N GLU A 45 2.98 4.92 -13.16
CA GLU A 45 1.92 5.76 -13.72
C GLU A 45 0.58 5.23 -13.20
N PHE A 46 -0.09 6.04 -12.38
CA PHE A 46 -1.35 5.68 -11.73
C PHE A 46 -2.47 5.48 -12.73
N GLU A 47 -3.27 4.44 -12.54
CA GLU A 47 -4.45 4.15 -13.38
C GLU A 47 -4.10 3.99 -14.87
N GLU A 48 -2.87 3.58 -15.19
CA GLU A 48 -2.40 3.27 -16.55
C GLU A 48 -2.19 1.75 -16.70
N PRO A 49 -3.21 0.99 -17.14
CA PRO A 49 -3.14 -0.48 -17.20
C PRO A 49 -2.00 -0.99 -18.09
N GLU A 50 -1.69 -0.27 -19.16
CA GLU A 50 -0.58 -0.63 -20.06
C GLU A 50 0.77 -0.46 -19.39
N TRP A 51 0.96 0.59 -18.58
CA TRP A 51 2.19 0.76 -17.81
C TRP A 51 2.38 -0.43 -16.87
N ARG A 52 1.35 -0.79 -16.11
CA ARG A 52 1.41 -1.92 -15.17
C ARG A 52 1.70 -3.23 -15.89
N ARG A 53 1.01 -3.49 -17.00
CA ARG A 53 1.23 -4.69 -17.84
C ARG A 53 2.66 -4.79 -18.37
N VAL A 54 3.28 -3.67 -18.75
CA VAL A 54 4.64 -3.63 -19.32
C VAL A 54 5.72 -3.73 -18.23
N ASN A 55 5.49 -3.12 -17.08
CA ASN A 55 6.52 -2.88 -16.08
C ASN A 55 6.46 -3.87 -14.90
N GLN A 56 5.27 -4.31 -14.48
CA GLN A 56 5.11 -5.29 -13.40
C GLN A 56 5.92 -6.58 -13.62
N PRO A 57 5.99 -7.18 -14.84
CA PRO A 57 6.81 -8.38 -15.06
C PRO A 57 8.32 -8.15 -14.92
N ARG A 58 8.76 -6.89 -14.87
CA ARG A 58 10.16 -6.51 -14.76
C ARG A 58 10.58 -6.18 -13.33
N LEU A 59 9.61 -6.06 -12.42
CA LEU A 59 9.82 -5.89 -10.99
C LEU A 59 9.77 -7.25 -10.31
N ASN A 60 10.53 -7.42 -9.24
CA ASN A 60 10.39 -8.62 -8.42
C ASN A 60 9.22 -8.49 -7.41
N GLU A 61 8.78 -9.63 -6.90
CA GLU A 61 7.61 -9.70 -6.02
C GLU A 61 7.80 -8.95 -4.69
N ASP A 62 9.03 -8.86 -4.18
CA ASP A 62 9.32 -8.09 -2.97
C ASP A 62 9.20 -6.57 -3.24
N GLN A 63 9.68 -6.07 -4.39
CA GLN A 63 9.53 -4.66 -4.78
C GLN A 63 8.06 -4.27 -4.93
N ILE A 64 7.27 -5.12 -5.62
CA ILE A 64 5.83 -4.89 -5.81
C ILE A 64 5.12 -4.89 -4.47
N GLY A 65 5.36 -5.92 -3.64
CA GLY A 65 4.71 -6.04 -2.33
C GLY A 65 5.05 -4.87 -1.40
N LEU A 66 6.32 -4.44 -1.37
CA LEU A 66 6.75 -3.31 -0.55
C LEU A 66 6.09 -1.99 -0.97
N PHE A 67 6.08 -1.71 -2.29
CA PHE A 67 5.43 -0.52 -2.84
C PHE A 67 3.92 -0.53 -2.58
N ALA A 68 3.27 -1.67 -2.78
CA ALA A 68 1.84 -1.81 -2.54
C ALA A 68 1.47 -1.60 -1.06
N ILE A 69 2.20 -2.24 -0.14
CA ILE A 69 1.93 -2.09 1.30
C ILE A 69 2.12 -0.66 1.76
N TRP A 70 3.20 0.03 1.38
CA TRP A 70 3.39 1.43 1.76
C TRP A 70 2.19 2.26 1.31
N ASN A 71 1.82 2.19 0.04
CA ASN A 71 0.73 3.03 -0.48
C ASN A 71 -0.62 2.71 0.17
N VAL A 72 -0.96 1.42 0.33
CA VAL A 72 -2.22 1.01 0.99
C VAL A 72 -2.24 1.42 2.45
N ALA A 73 -1.16 1.20 3.20
CA ALA A 73 -1.04 1.65 4.59
C ALA A 73 -1.19 3.17 4.71
N GLY A 74 -0.57 3.93 3.82
CA GLY A 74 -0.71 5.39 3.78
C GLY A 74 -2.15 5.84 3.51
N GLN A 75 -2.94 5.11 2.71
CA GLN A 75 -4.35 5.42 2.54
C GLN A 75 -5.15 5.15 3.82
N ILE A 76 -4.88 4.02 4.51
CA ILE A 76 -5.54 3.67 5.78
C ILE A 76 -5.21 4.72 6.84
N GLU A 77 -3.94 5.10 6.99
CA GLU A 77 -3.51 6.10 7.97
C GLU A 77 -4.10 7.50 7.72
N ASN A 78 -4.32 7.86 6.44
CA ASN A 78 -4.85 9.18 6.09
C ASN A 78 -6.39 9.27 6.13
N GLY A 79 -7.11 8.16 5.92
CA GLY A 79 -8.57 8.20 5.72
C GLY A 79 -9.28 6.87 5.83
N GLY A 80 -8.64 5.87 6.44
CA GLY A 80 -9.18 4.53 6.65
C GLY A 80 -9.24 3.68 5.38
N ILE A 81 -9.71 2.45 5.55
CA ILE A 81 -9.88 1.46 4.48
C ILE A 81 -10.79 1.97 3.36
N THR A 82 -11.83 2.78 3.66
CA THR A 82 -12.67 3.41 2.63
C THR A 82 -11.83 4.21 1.63
N GLN A 83 -10.82 4.93 2.11
CA GLN A 83 -9.95 5.73 1.24
C GLN A 83 -9.10 4.86 0.31
N VAL A 84 -8.72 3.65 0.72
CA VAL A 84 -8.02 2.68 -0.14
C VAL A 84 -8.86 2.41 -1.39
N PHE A 85 -10.14 2.12 -1.23
CA PHE A 85 -11.02 1.79 -2.36
C PHE A 85 -11.42 3.01 -3.18
N TYR A 86 -11.51 4.18 -2.55
CA TYR A 86 -11.88 5.42 -3.23
C TYR A 86 -10.74 5.98 -4.10
N ASN A 87 -9.50 6.00 -3.59
CA ASN A 87 -8.38 6.59 -4.31
C ASN A 87 -7.75 5.65 -5.35
N SER A 88 -6.91 6.20 -6.22
CA SER A 88 -6.17 5.48 -7.26
C SER A 88 -5.37 4.30 -6.73
N PHE A 89 -4.80 4.44 -5.53
CA PHE A 89 -3.98 3.41 -4.88
C PHE A 89 -4.76 2.12 -4.54
N GLY A 90 -6.09 2.12 -4.61
CA GLY A 90 -6.89 0.89 -4.50
C GLY A 90 -6.53 -0.17 -5.54
N GLU A 91 -5.91 0.24 -6.67
CA GLU A 91 -5.38 -0.70 -7.65
C GLU A 91 -4.30 -1.65 -7.10
N LEU A 92 -3.64 -1.26 -6.00
CA LEU A 92 -2.56 -2.01 -5.36
C LEU A 92 -3.07 -2.98 -4.29
N ALA A 93 -4.38 -3.03 -4.01
CA ALA A 93 -4.95 -3.79 -2.90
C ALA A 93 -4.51 -5.27 -2.90
N GLU A 94 -4.70 -5.98 -4.01
CA GLU A 94 -4.31 -7.40 -4.12
C GLU A 94 -2.79 -7.61 -4.02
N ASP A 95 -1.98 -6.67 -4.51
CA ASP A 95 -0.52 -6.71 -4.39
C ASP A 95 -0.07 -6.47 -2.94
N ALA A 96 -0.77 -5.60 -2.20
CA ALA A 96 -0.50 -5.33 -0.79
C ALA A 96 -0.81 -6.54 0.08
N LEU A 97 -1.93 -7.23 -0.16
CA LEU A 97 -2.27 -8.48 0.54
C LEU A 97 -1.22 -9.57 0.27
N GLN A 98 -0.88 -9.79 -1.00
CA GLN A 98 0.15 -10.77 -1.36
C GLN A 98 1.52 -10.42 -0.77
N GLY A 99 1.91 -9.15 -0.79
CA GLY A 99 3.11 -8.64 -0.16
C GLY A 99 3.11 -8.88 1.35
N ALA A 100 2.01 -8.55 2.04
CA ALA A 100 1.88 -8.73 3.47
C ALA A 100 2.03 -10.21 3.87
N ARG A 101 1.40 -11.13 3.14
CA ARG A 101 1.58 -12.59 3.33
C ARG A 101 3.02 -13.02 3.07
N ARG A 102 3.64 -12.53 1.99
CA ARG A 102 5.04 -12.84 1.62
C ARG A 102 6.05 -12.38 2.67
N PHE A 103 5.81 -11.24 3.30
CA PHE A 103 6.66 -10.68 4.34
C PHE A 103 6.35 -11.21 5.74
N GLY A 104 5.33 -12.06 5.89
CA GLY A 104 4.93 -12.61 7.19
C GLY A 104 4.18 -11.61 8.07
N LEU A 105 3.65 -10.52 7.50
CA LEU A 105 2.83 -9.53 8.18
C LEU A 105 1.39 -10.05 8.33
N ASN A 106 1.23 -11.20 9.00
CA ASN A 106 -0.01 -11.96 9.01
C ASN A 106 -1.22 -11.15 9.52
N ARG A 107 -1.05 -10.36 10.59
CA ARG A 107 -2.12 -9.53 11.13
C ARG A 107 -2.59 -8.45 10.15
N LEU A 108 -1.65 -7.80 9.46
CA LEU A 108 -2.00 -6.84 8.40
C LEU A 108 -2.71 -7.56 7.26
N ALA A 109 -2.18 -8.71 6.83
CA ALA A 109 -2.79 -9.49 5.76
C ALA A 109 -4.22 -9.95 6.12
N ASP A 110 -4.48 -10.34 7.36
CA ASP A 110 -5.82 -10.72 7.83
C ASP A 110 -6.79 -9.51 7.81
N ILE A 111 -6.32 -8.31 8.19
CA ILE A 111 -7.11 -7.08 8.12
C ILE A 111 -7.46 -6.75 6.66
N LEU A 112 -6.46 -6.80 5.76
CA LEU A 112 -6.66 -6.51 4.34
C LEU A 112 -7.59 -7.53 3.67
N GLU A 113 -7.38 -8.82 3.92
CA GLU A 113 -8.23 -9.88 3.36
C GLU A 113 -9.69 -9.72 3.77
N GLU A 114 -9.94 -9.44 5.05
CA GLU A 114 -11.31 -9.23 5.54
C GLU A 114 -11.93 -7.94 4.98
N ALA A 115 -11.16 -6.86 4.86
CA ALA A 115 -11.62 -5.62 4.22
C ALA A 115 -12.03 -5.88 2.75
N TYR A 116 -11.24 -6.67 2.03
CA TYR A 116 -11.49 -6.96 0.62
C TYR A 116 -12.69 -7.89 0.45
N ASP A 117 -12.85 -8.88 1.34
CA ASP A 117 -14.03 -9.75 1.37
C ASP A 117 -15.34 -8.97 1.64
N ARG A 118 -15.29 -7.93 2.48
CA ARG A 118 -16.42 -7.02 2.74
C ARG A 118 -16.72 -6.07 1.57
N PHE A 119 -15.71 -5.73 0.78
CA PHE A 119 -15.82 -4.80 -0.36
C PHE A 119 -16.15 -5.55 -1.67
N ALA A 120 -15.16 -6.24 -2.24
CA ALA A 120 -15.24 -7.04 -3.45
C ALA A 120 -13.99 -7.92 -3.60
N ARG A 121 -14.16 -9.14 -4.14
CA ARG A 121 -13.07 -10.07 -4.44
C ARG A 121 -13.12 -10.55 -5.90
N PRO A 122 -12.05 -10.37 -6.69
CA PRO A 122 -10.88 -9.52 -6.39
C PRO A 122 -11.27 -8.03 -6.30
N VAL A 123 -10.45 -7.21 -5.65
CA VAL A 123 -10.64 -5.76 -5.66
C VAL A 123 -10.40 -5.22 -7.08
N PRO A 124 -11.36 -4.47 -7.68
CA PRO A 124 -11.19 -3.96 -9.04
C PRO A 124 -10.01 -2.99 -9.18
N ILE A 125 -9.26 -3.13 -10.28
CA ILE A 125 -8.16 -2.21 -10.64
C ILE A 125 -8.71 -0.87 -11.11
N ASP A 126 -9.82 -0.88 -11.85
CA ASP A 126 -10.47 0.33 -12.37
C ASP A 126 -11.10 1.14 -11.23
N ARG A 127 -10.80 2.44 -11.18
CA ARG A 127 -11.28 3.31 -10.10
C ARG A 127 -12.78 3.55 -10.20
N GLU A 128 -13.32 3.75 -11.40
CA GLU A 128 -14.76 3.98 -11.56
C GLU A 128 -15.57 2.75 -11.14
N GLU A 129 -15.08 1.54 -11.42
CA GLU A 129 -15.69 0.31 -10.92
C GLU A 129 -15.71 0.26 -9.39
N ARG A 130 -14.61 0.64 -8.72
CA ARG A 130 -14.59 0.75 -7.25
C ARG A 130 -15.56 1.82 -6.73
N TRP A 131 -15.66 2.98 -7.40
CA TRP A 131 -16.62 4.01 -7.02
C TRP A 131 -18.06 3.53 -7.10
N ARG A 132 -18.44 2.84 -8.19
CA ARG A 132 -19.77 2.25 -8.34
C ARG A 132 -20.09 1.23 -7.23
N LEU A 133 -19.09 0.46 -6.78
CA LEU A 133 -19.23 -0.45 -5.65
C LEU A 133 -19.40 0.29 -4.31
N LEU A 134 -18.61 1.35 -4.07
CA LEU A 134 -18.74 2.20 -2.89
C LEU A 134 -20.11 2.89 -2.82
N GLU A 135 -20.58 3.45 -3.93
CA GLU A 135 -21.91 4.05 -4.04
C GLU A 135 -23.00 3.03 -3.73
N LYS A 136 -22.89 1.82 -4.28
CA LYS A 136 -23.80 0.71 -3.99
C LYS A 136 -23.80 0.34 -2.51
N MET A 137 -22.62 0.25 -1.89
CA MET A 137 -22.48 -0.02 -0.45
C MET A 137 -23.08 1.12 0.40
N ALA A 138 -22.94 2.37 -0.04
CA ALA A 138 -23.54 3.55 0.57
C ALA A 138 -25.06 3.68 0.31
N GLY A 139 -25.66 2.78 -0.46
CA GLY A 139 -27.07 2.82 -0.85
C GLY A 139 -27.41 4.03 -1.74
N MET A 140 -26.44 4.48 -2.53
CA MET A 140 -26.53 5.63 -3.43
C MET A 140 -26.80 5.16 -4.86
N GLN A 141 -27.37 6.04 -5.68
CA GLN A 141 -27.41 5.82 -7.13
C GLN A 141 -26.05 6.19 -7.73
N PRO A 142 -25.62 5.50 -8.80
CA PRO A 142 -24.38 5.87 -9.48
C PRO A 142 -24.41 7.32 -9.93
N HIS A 143 -23.33 8.05 -9.68
CA HIS A 143 -23.19 9.43 -10.10
C HIS A 143 -21.84 9.66 -10.81
N ASP A 144 -21.89 10.42 -11.91
CA ASP A 144 -20.70 10.78 -12.68
C ASP A 144 -20.08 12.09 -12.13
N SER A 145 -19.65 12.15 -10.86
CA SER A 145 -18.76 13.26 -10.44
C SER A 145 -18.10 13.08 -9.06
N GLU A 146 -16.96 13.74 -8.91
CA GLU A 146 -16.29 14.08 -7.64
C GLU A 146 -17.07 15.13 -6.83
N ASP A 147 -18.40 15.00 -6.75
CA ASP A 147 -19.21 15.90 -5.93
C ASP A 147 -18.85 15.69 -4.46
N MET A 148 -18.30 16.72 -3.83
CA MET A 148 -17.83 16.66 -2.44
C MET A 148 -18.92 16.22 -1.46
N GLU A 149 -20.20 16.51 -1.75
CA GLU A 149 -21.30 16.03 -0.91
C GLU A 149 -21.52 14.52 -1.08
N ALA A 150 -21.48 14.03 -2.32
CA ALA A 150 -21.53 12.60 -2.60
C ALA A 150 -20.33 11.85 -1.99
N VAL A 151 -19.12 12.40 -2.14
CA VAL A 151 -17.89 11.86 -1.54
C VAL A 151 -18.02 11.81 -0.01
N SER A 152 -18.48 12.89 0.61
CA SER A 152 -18.67 12.93 2.07
C SER A 152 -19.68 11.87 2.54
N GLU A 153 -20.78 11.67 1.81
CA GLU A 153 -21.77 10.65 2.15
C GLU A 153 -21.24 9.22 1.92
N ILE A 154 -20.43 8.97 0.89
CA ILE A 154 -19.72 7.70 0.71
C ILE A 154 -18.84 7.42 1.92
N PHE A 155 -17.94 8.34 2.28
CA PHE A 155 -17.04 8.16 3.42
C PHE A 155 -17.81 7.92 4.72
N LYS A 156 -18.82 8.74 5.01
CA LYS A 156 -19.63 8.61 6.22
C LYS A 156 -20.36 7.26 6.34
N LYS A 157 -20.79 6.67 5.23
CA LYS A 157 -21.53 5.40 5.23
C LYS A 157 -20.63 4.18 5.10
N CYS A 158 -19.65 4.23 4.20
CA CYS A 158 -18.72 3.13 3.95
C CYS A 158 -17.70 2.96 5.08
N SER A 159 -17.21 4.03 5.72
CA SER A 159 -16.26 3.87 6.83
C SER A 159 -16.86 3.05 7.97
N LYS A 160 -18.15 3.16 8.25
CA LYS A 160 -18.85 2.31 9.24
C LYS A 160 -18.78 0.82 8.94
N VAL A 161 -18.56 0.42 7.69
CA VAL A 161 -18.39 -0.99 7.31
C VAL A 161 -17.00 -1.51 7.69
N PHE A 162 -16.04 -0.60 7.84
CA PHE A 162 -14.63 -0.91 8.06
C PHE A 162 -14.07 -0.37 9.38
N ASP A 163 -14.84 0.37 10.19
CA ASP A 163 -14.40 0.99 11.45
C ASP A 163 -13.64 0.00 12.35
N ASP A 164 -14.14 -1.23 12.51
CA ASP A 164 -13.46 -2.25 13.34
C ASP A 164 -12.13 -2.74 12.74
N LEU A 165 -11.99 -2.70 11.42
CA LEU A 165 -10.76 -3.06 10.71
C LEU A 165 -9.75 -1.91 10.74
N ASP A 166 -10.22 -0.67 10.64
CA ASP A 166 -9.40 0.54 10.85
C ASP A 166 -8.85 0.55 12.28
N ASP A 167 -9.70 0.30 13.29
CA ASP A 167 -9.29 0.18 14.70
C ASP A 167 -8.23 -0.93 14.88
N ARG A 168 -8.46 -2.12 14.30
CA ARG A 168 -7.49 -3.23 14.34
C ARG A 168 -6.15 -2.88 13.68
N TYR A 169 -6.15 -2.06 12.63
CA TYR A 169 -4.93 -1.59 11.98
C TYR A 169 -4.14 -0.68 12.93
N PHE A 170 -4.80 0.29 13.56
CA PHE A 170 -4.12 1.18 14.52
C PHE A 170 -3.69 0.44 15.79
N ASP A 171 -4.47 -0.53 16.27
CA ASP A 171 -4.08 -1.40 17.39
C ASP A 171 -2.83 -2.22 17.06
N LEU A 172 -2.72 -2.75 15.85
CA LEU A 172 -1.51 -3.44 15.38
C LEU A 172 -0.27 -2.54 15.49
N LEU A 173 -0.37 -1.27 15.07
CA LEU A 173 0.74 -0.31 15.16
C LEU A 173 1.04 0.11 16.61
N ASN A 174 0.00 0.29 17.42
CA ASN A 174 0.15 0.67 18.82
C ASN A 174 0.80 -0.45 19.66
N GLU A 175 0.40 -1.71 19.43
CA GLU A 175 0.93 -2.87 20.14
C GLU A 175 2.38 -3.18 19.74
N SER A 176 2.76 -2.95 18.49
CA SER A 176 4.16 -3.09 18.07
C SER A 176 5.05 -1.96 18.62
N GLY A 177 4.47 -0.80 18.88
CA GLY A 177 5.20 0.43 19.20
C GLY A 177 5.99 0.98 18.01
N GLU A 178 5.72 0.49 16.81
CA GLU A 178 6.44 0.80 15.57
C GLU A 178 5.44 1.28 14.51
N SER A 179 5.84 2.30 13.73
CA SER A 179 5.09 2.69 12.54
C SER A 179 5.21 1.61 11.45
N ILE A 180 4.32 1.67 10.46
CA ILE A 180 4.44 0.83 9.28
C ILE A 180 5.80 1.03 8.60
N LEU A 181 6.34 2.25 8.56
CA LEU A 181 7.65 2.56 7.96
C LEU A 181 8.80 1.81 8.66
N ILE A 182 8.79 1.71 9.99
CA ILE A 182 9.80 0.93 10.73
C ILE A 182 9.67 -0.56 10.37
N THR A 183 8.44 -1.07 10.32
CA THR A 183 8.17 -2.47 9.92
C THR A 183 8.70 -2.76 8.51
N LEU A 184 8.43 -1.87 7.55
CA LEU A 184 8.92 -1.99 6.17
C LEU A 184 10.44 -1.88 6.09
N ALA A 185 11.07 -0.97 6.86
CA ALA A 185 12.52 -0.88 6.93
C ALA A 185 13.17 -2.18 7.44
N ARG A 186 12.55 -2.87 8.41
CA ARG A 186 13.04 -4.18 8.89
C ARG A 186 12.93 -5.26 7.81
N ILE A 187 11.85 -5.27 7.03
CA ILE A 187 11.67 -6.17 5.89
C ILE A 187 12.77 -5.93 4.85
N ILE A 188 13.03 -4.65 4.55
CA ILE A 188 14.07 -4.26 3.61
C ILE A 188 15.45 -4.76 4.07
N GLU A 189 15.82 -4.57 5.34
CA GLU A 189 17.08 -5.10 5.88
C GLU A 189 17.18 -6.63 5.73
N ALA A 190 16.14 -7.33 6.18
CA ALA A 190 16.10 -8.79 6.15
C ALA A 190 16.17 -9.36 4.71
N ARG A 191 15.79 -8.55 3.71
CA ARG A 191 15.69 -8.95 2.30
C ARG A 191 16.46 -8.00 1.37
N LYS A 192 17.53 -7.38 1.85
CA LYS A 192 18.24 -6.32 1.11
C LYS A 192 18.61 -6.68 -0.34
N GLY A 193 18.95 -7.95 -0.59
CA GLY A 193 19.28 -8.43 -1.94
C GLY A 193 18.11 -8.36 -2.94
N SER A 194 16.87 -8.35 -2.47
CA SER A 194 15.69 -8.15 -3.32
C SER A 194 15.51 -6.69 -3.75
N PHE A 195 16.05 -5.73 -3.00
CA PHE A 195 15.81 -4.29 -3.22
C PHE A 195 17.03 -3.55 -3.79
N PHE A 196 18.23 -3.99 -3.44
CA PHE A 196 19.47 -3.28 -3.76
C PHE A 196 20.47 -4.14 -4.54
N LYS A 197 21.32 -3.47 -5.33
CA LYS A 197 22.48 -4.11 -5.98
C LYS A 197 23.46 -4.57 -4.90
N GLU A 198 24.12 -5.71 -5.15
CA GLU A 198 25.25 -6.19 -4.35
C GLU A 198 26.46 -5.25 -4.45
#